data_AF-A0A2V8PY05-F1
#
_entry.id   AF-A0A2V8PY05-F1
#
_cell.length_a   1.000
_cell.length_b   1.000
_cell.length_c   1.000
_cell.angle_alpha   90.00
_cell.angle_beta   90.00
_cell.angle_gamma   90.00
#
_symmetry.space_group_name_H-M   'P 1'
#
loop_
_entity.id
_entity.type
_entity.pdbx_description
1 polymer ?
#
loop_
_entity_poly.entity_id
_entity_poly.type
_entity_poly.pdbx_seq_one_letter_code
_entity_poly.pdbx_strand_id
1 'polypeptide(L)'
;EKYLGIPRTALSHIESGQRGVDALELKKMAQLYKQPVVYFTGESQPDAGMPEDVAHLARAAAGLSEGDRRELNRFAEYLRARAASERSSND
;
A
#
# COMPACT_ATOMS: atom_id res chain seq x y z
N GLU A 1 10.55 26.03 6.03
CA GLU A 1 9.49 26.59 5.16
C GLU A 1 9.34 25.89 3.80
N LYS A 2 10.41 25.40 3.15
CA LYS A 2 10.37 25.13 1.70
C LYS A 2 9.49 23.97 1.18
N TYR A 3 9.12 22.98 1.99
CA TYR A 3 8.37 21.79 1.51
C TYR A 3 6.91 21.71 1.96
N LEU A 4 6.63 21.96 3.24
CA LEU A 4 5.26 21.94 3.77
C LEU A 4 4.56 23.30 3.60
N GLY A 5 5.31 24.40 3.45
CA GLY A 5 4.74 25.74 3.41
C GLY A 5 4.27 26.24 4.78
N ILE A 6 4.80 25.67 5.87
CA ILE A 6 4.48 26.06 7.26
C ILE A 6 5.70 26.67 7.97
N PRO A 7 5.49 27.60 8.92
CA PRO A 7 6.54 28.10 9.80
C PRO A 7 7.16 26.99 10.66
N ARG A 8 8.42 27.14 11.09
CA ARG A 8 9.08 26.15 11.97
C ARG A 8 8.34 25.98 13.31
N THR A 9 7.78 27.07 13.84
CA THR A 9 6.98 27.04 15.07
C THR A 9 5.72 26.19 14.92
N ALA A 10 5.03 26.29 13.77
CA ALA A 10 3.88 25.44 13.46
C ALA A 10 4.28 23.96 13.38
N LEU A 11 5.43 23.65 12.77
CA LEU A 11 5.97 22.28 12.76
C LEU A 11 6.23 21.78 14.18
N SER A 12 6.86 22.57 15.05
CA SER A 12 7.08 22.19 16.45
C SER A 12 5.78 21.95 17.22
N HIS A 13 4.72 22.72 16.97
CA HIS A 13 3.41 22.48 17.57
C HIS A 13 2.73 21.20 17.06
N ILE A 14 2.95 20.83 15.79
CA ILE A 14 2.49 19.55 15.25
C ILE A 14 3.22 18.40 15.96
N GLU A 15 4.54 18.47 16.05
CA GLU A 15 5.39 17.42 16.65
C GLU A 15 5.11 17.23 18.15
N SER A 16 4.73 18.30 18.85
CA SER A 16 4.33 18.24 20.27
C SER A 16 2.87 17.84 20.48
N GLY A 17 2.09 17.64 19.41
CA GLY A 17 0.66 17.32 19.48
C GLY A 17 -0.25 18.49 19.89
N GLN A 18 0.29 19.70 20.02
CA GLN A 18 -0.47 20.90 20.35
C GLN A 18 -1.34 21.40 19.20
N ARG A 19 -1.06 20.96 17.97
CA ARG A 19 -1.80 21.32 16.76
C ARG A 19 -1.97 20.09 15.85
N GLY A 20 -3.17 19.90 15.31
CA GLY A 20 -3.42 18.91 14.27
C GLY A 20 -2.79 19.26 12.91
N VAL A 21 -2.68 18.27 12.04
CA VAL A 21 -2.20 18.43 10.65
C VAL A 21 -3.40 18.57 9.73
N ASP A 22 -3.41 19.59 8.86
CA ASP A 22 -4.48 19.73 7.86
C ASP A 22 -4.27 18.80 6.65
N ALA A 23 -5.31 18.64 5.82
CA ALA A 23 -5.26 17.73 4.68
C ALA A 23 -4.21 18.10 3.61
N LEU A 24 -3.93 19.39 3.41
CA LEU A 24 -2.94 19.85 2.43
C LEU A 24 -1.52 19.64 2.94
N GLU A 25 -1.28 19.93 4.22
CA GLU A 25 -0.04 19.61 4.93
C GLU A 25 0.23 18.10 4.89
N LEU A 26 -0.77 17.28 5.23
CA LEU A 26 -0.69 15.83 5.21
C LEU A 26 -0.38 15.28 3.80
N LYS A 27 -1.01 15.85 2.76
CA LYS A 27 -0.72 15.50 1.37
C LYS A 27 0.72 15.83 0.97
N LYS A 28 1.25 16.97 1.42
CA LYS A 28 2.65 17.34 1.18
C LYS A 28 3.62 16.42 1.93
N MET A 29 3.29 16.03 3.16
CA MET A 29 4.06 15.03 3.91
C MET A 29 4.09 13.69 3.18
N ALA A 30 2.95 13.20 2.70
CA ALA A 30 2.86 11.98 1.89
C ALA A 30 3.78 12.01 0.66
N GLN A 31 3.78 13.12 -0.08
CA GLN A 31 4.65 13.31 -1.24
C GLN A 31 6.15 13.38 -0.90
N LEU A 32 6.47 13.99 0.24
CA LEU A 32 7.85 14.15 0.72
C LEU A 32 8.43 12.82 1.18
N TYR A 33 7.67 12.07 1.99
CA TYR A 33 8.10 10.79 2.55
C TYR A 33 7.87 9.60 1.62
N LYS A 34 7.27 9.82 0.45
CA LYS A 34 6.91 8.76 -0.50
C LYS A 34 6.03 7.68 0.13
N GLN A 35 5.16 8.09 1.04
CA GLN A 35 4.19 7.24 1.72
C GLN A 35 2.77 7.67 1.34
N PRO A 36 1.81 6.73 1.24
CA PRO A 36 0.41 7.10 1.01
C PRO A 36 -0.15 7.87 2.22
N VAL A 37 -1.17 8.71 2.01
CA VAL A 37 -1.78 9.51 3.10
C VAL A 37 -2.26 8.63 4.26
N VAL A 38 -2.79 7.44 3.95
CA VAL A 38 -3.27 6.45 4.94
C VAL A 38 -2.18 5.94 5.88
N TYR A 39 -0.89 6.05 5.50
CA TYR A 39 0.23 5.73 6.39
C TYR A 39 0.27 6.64 7.62
N PHE A 40 -0.11 7.92 7.47
CA PHE A 40 -0.05 8.92 8.53
C PHE A 40 -1.30 8.95 9.41
N THR A 41 -2.42 8.42 8.93
CA THR A 41 -3.69 8.37 9.69
C THR A 41 -3.83 7.11 10.53
N GLY A 42 -2.89 6.17 10.43
CA GLY A 42 -3.00 4.84 11.07
C GLY A 42 -4.07 3.95 10.44
N GLU A 43 -4.68 4.39 9.33
CA GLU A 43 -5.67 3.64 8.55
C GLU A 43 -5.03 2.77 7.45
N SER A 44 -3.71 2.65 7.47
CA SER A 44 -2.95 1.87 6.49
C SER A 44 -3.55 0.48 6.30
N GLN A 45 -4.06 0.23 5.10
CA GLN A 45 -4.34 -1.12 4.60
C GLN A 45 -3.05 -1.76 4.04
N PRO A 46 -2.97 -3.11 4.09
CA PRO A 46 -1.73 -3.86 4.23
C PRO A 46 -1.04 -4.18 2.91
N ASP A 47 -0.62 -3.18 2.14
CA ASP A 47 0.62 -3.39 1.38
C ASP A 47 1.83 -3.43 2.36
N ALA A 48 1.60 -3.03 3.62
CA ALA A 48 2.43 -3.26 4.80
C ALA A 48 2.20 -4.62 5.51
N GLY A 49 1.42 -5.55 4.92
CA GLY A 49 1.08 -6.83 5.57
C GLY A 49 0.94 -8.02 4.63
N MET A 50 1.25 -7.88 3.34
CA MET A 50 1.44 -9.05 2.48
C MET A 50 2.78 -9.71 2.79
N PRO A 51 2.83 -11.05 2.85
CA PRO A 51 4.08 -11.79 2.82
C PRO A 51 5.01 -11.26 1.71
N GLU A 52 6.32 -11.20 2.00
CA GLU A 52 7.30 -10.55 1.13
C GLU A 52 7.27 -11.11 -0.30
N ASP A 53 7.08 -12.42 -0.44
CA ASP A 53 6.92 -13.15 -1.69
C ASP A 53 5.70 -12.67 -2.51
N VAL A 54 4.57 -12.42 -1.85
CA VAL A 54 3.37 -11.88 -2.51
C VAL A 54 3.61 -10.45 -2.99
N ALA A 55 4.31 -9.63 -2.21
CA ALA A 55 4.66 -8.26 -2.61
C ALA A 55 5.64 -8.25 -3.81
N HIS A 56 6.61 -9.17 -3.85
CA HIS A 56 7.50 -9.34 -5.02
C HIS A 56 6.74 -9.78 -6.27
N LEU A 57 5.80 -10.72 -6.14
CA LEU A 57 4.94 -11.16 -7.24
C LEU A 57 4.05 -10.02 -7.77
N ALA A 58 3.46 -9.21 -6.89
CA ALA A 58 2.66 -8.06 -7.29
C ALA A 58 3.48 -7.05 -8.10
N ARG A 59 4.72 -6.77 -7.68
CA ARG A 59 5.66 -5.91 -8.43
C ARG A 59 6.04 -6.48 -9.78
N ALA A 60 6.34 -7.78 -9.86
CA ALA A 60 6.67 -8.44 -11.13
C ALA A 60 5.48 -8.41 -12.11
N ALA A 61 4.27 -8.70 -11.62
CA ALA A 61 3.05 -8.68 -12.41
C ALA A 61 2.69 -7.27 -12.93
N ALA A 62 3.06 -6.21 -12.22
CA ALA A 62 2.81 -4.83 -12.63
C ALA A 62 3.53 -4.44 -13.93
N GLY A 63 4.67 -5.07 -14.24
CA GLY A 63 5.44 -4.82 -15.46
C GLY A 63 4.97 -5.60 -16.70
N LEU A 64 3.99 -6.50 -16.55
CA LEU A 64 3.51 -7.36 -17.61
C LEU A 64 2.50 -6.66 -18.53
N SER A 65 2.37 -7.16 -19.76
CA SER A 65 1.34 -6.69 -20.68
C SER A 65 -0.07 -7.00 -20.14
N GLU A 66 -1.11 -6.39 -20.71
CA GLU A 66 -2.49 -6.71 -20.33
C GLU A 66 -2.85 -8.16 -20.67
N GLY A 67 -2.34 -8.69 -21.79
CA GLY A 67 -2.52 -10.09 -22.19
C GLY A 67 -1.94 -11.06 -21.17
N ASP A 68 -0.68 -10.81 -20.78
CA ASP A 68 0.04 -11.65 -19.82
C ASP A 68 -0.59 -11.59 -18.42
N ARG A 69 -1.09 -10.42 -17.99
CA ARG A 69 -1.82 -10.30 -16.72
C ARG A 69 -3.13 -11.10 -16.72
N ARG A 70 -3.83 -11.17 -17.86
CA ARG A 70 -5.02 -12.05 -17.99
C ARG A 70 -4.65 -13.53 -17.92
N GLU A 71 -3.52 -13.94 -18.49
CA GLU A 71 -3.00 -15.30 -18.35
C GLU A 71 -2.65 -15.64 -16.90
N LEU A 72 -1.94 -14.73 -16.22
CA LEU A 72 -1.59 -14.89 -14.81
C LEU A 72 -2.84 -15.06 -13.93
N ASN A 73 -3.90 -14.28 -14.17
CA ASN A 73 -5.16 -14.43 -13.44
C ASN A 73 -5.82 -15.80 -13.67
N ARG A 74 -5.87 -16.28 -14.92
CA ARG A 74 -6.39 -17.63 -15.24
C ARG A 74 -5.60 -18.72 -14.51
N PHE A 75 -4.28 -18.57 -14.44
CA PHE A 75 -3.44 -19.53 -13.72
C PHE A 75 -3.71 -19.52 -12.21
N ALA A 76 -3.89 -18.33 -11.60
CA ALA A 76 -4.26 -18.22 -10.20
C ALA A 76 -5.64 -18.86 -9.91
N GLU A 77 -6.61 -18.68 -10.79
CA GLU A 77 -7.92 -19.35 -10.72
C GLU A 77 -7.80 -20.88 -10.81
N TYR A 78 -6.98 -21.38 -11.73
CA TYR A 78 -6.67 -22.80 -11.86
C TYR A 78 -6.08 -23.38 -10.56
N LEU A 79 -5.08 -22.72 -9.98
CA LEU A 79 -4.47 -23.16 -8.72
C LEU A 79 -5.49 -23.20 -7.57
N ARG A 80 -6.40 -22.22 -7.51
CA ARG A 80 -7.48 -22.19 -6.51
C ARG A 80 -8.44 -23.37 -6.68
N ALA A 81 -8.85 -23.66 -7.93
CA ALA A 81 -9.74 -24.78 -8.23
C ALA A 81 -9.10 -26.13 -7.89
N ARG A 82 -7.83 -26.30 -8.25
CA ARG A 82 -7.05 -27.51 -7.92
C ARG A 82 -6.93 -27.71 -6.40
N ALA A 83 -6.58 -26.67 -5.65
CA ALA A 83 -6.48 -26.76 -4.18
C ALA A 83 -7.84 -27.07 -3.52
N ALA A 84 -8.96 -26.62 -4.10
CA ALA A 84 -10.29 -27.01 -3.63
C ALA A 84 -10.59 -28.48 -3.90
N SER A 85 -10.27 -28.98 -5.10
CA SER A 85 -10.40 -30.40 -5.46
C SER A 85 -9.57 -31.31 -4.55
N GLU A 86 -8.32 -30.97 -4.27
CA GLU A 86 -7.43 -31.78 -3.43
C GLU A 86 -7.95 -31.89 -1.99
N ARG A 87 -8.58 -30.84 -1.46
CA ARG A 87 -9.24 -30.87 -0.15
C ARG A 87 -10.47 -31.78 -0.14
N SER A 88 -11.32 -31.73 -1.16
CA SER A 88 -12.51 -32.59 -1.28
C SER A 88 -12.21 -34.07 -1.47
N SER A 89 -11.01 -34.42 -1.97
CA SER A 89 -10.58 -35.82 -2.13
C SER A 89 -9.96 -36.44 -0.87
N ASN A 90 -9.72 -35.63 0.17
CA ASN A 90 -9.05 -36.04 1.40
C ASN A 90 -10.00 -36.07 2.63
N ASP A 91 -11.29 -35.80 2.40
CA ASP A 91 -12.43 -36.02 3.30
C ASP A 91 -13.23 -37.25 2.82
#